data_AF-A0A8T2VTQ0-F1
#
_entry.id   AF-A0A8T2VTQ0-F1
#
_cell.length_a   1.000
_cell.length_b   1.000
_cell.length_c   1.000
_cell.angle_alpha   90.00
_cell.angle_beta   90.00
_cell.angle_gamma   90.00
#
_symmetry.space_group_name_H-M   'P 1'
#
loop_
_entity.id
_entity.type
_entity.pdbx_description
1 polymer ?
#
loop_
_entity_poly.entity_id
_entity_poly.type
_entity_poly.pdbx_seq_one_letter_code
_entity_poly.pdbx_strand_id
1 'polypeptide(L)'
;MEVLATTGAKQLNWFNSCVPNTYKTNTHKLNTHERRNTLRVTATEGEAASEPKPVVVDATATSNDYSAETIFYEGNGSNAELALSLLLGATLVYLPLTMASLGRRLWMNYKFTDRRIIVEVNSPLVKRTDVIEYVDIKEVRTAPRAFGLWGDCVVFLKNGSRLELLGLETIDEIRDYIEGKIVD
;
A
#
# COMPACT_ATOMS: atom_id res chain seq x y z
N MET A 1 18.45 57.71 -22.17
CA MET A 1 17.73 57.44 -20.92
C MET A 1 16.61 56.48 -21.26
N GLU A 2 16.79 55.19 -20.99
CA GLU A 2 15.67 54.26 -20.86
C GLU A 2 16.10 53.17 -19.89
N VAL A 3 15.17 52.86 -18.99
CA VAL A 3 15.35 52.30 -17.67
C VAL A 3 14.51 51.03 -17.64
N LEU A 4 15.13 49.93 -17.22
CA LEU A 4 14.56 48.74 -16.54
C LEU A 4 13.42 47.96 -17.23
N ALA A 5 13.65 46.66 -17.43
CA ALA A 5 13.08 45.59 -16.59
C ALA A 5 12.94 44.29 -17.40
N THR A 6 13.83 43.32 -17.16
CA THR A 6 13.62 41.91 -17.51
C THR A 6 13.84 41.11 -16.24
N THR A 7 12.76 40.75 -15.55
CA THR A 7 12.73 39.68 -14.55
C THR A 7 11.27 39.31 -14.29
N GLY A 8 10.93 38.03 -14.40
CA GLY A 8 9.74 37.47 -13.74
C GLY A 8 8.75 36.75 -14.64
N ALA A 9 9.10 35.54 -15.10
CA ALA A 9 8.10 34.59 -15.63
C ALA A 9 8.58 33.13 -15.48
N LYS A 10 8.76 32.66 -14.23
CA LYS A 10 9.11 31.25 -13.94
C LYS A 10 8.38 30.63 -12.75
N GLN A 11 7.24 31.18 -12.32
CA GLN A 11 6.55 30.76 -11.08
C GLN A 11 5.08 30.36 -11.24
N LEU A 12 4.65 29.85 -12.41
CA LEU A 12 3.23 29.47 -12.60
C LEU A 12 2.96 28.15 -13.33
N ASN A 13 3.98 27.32 -13.60
CA ASN A 13 3.79 26.04 -14.30
C ASN A 13 3.74 24.78 -13.40
N TRP A 14 3.70 24.94 -12.07
CA TRP A 14 3.67 23.79 -11.14
C TRP A 14 2.27 23.17 -10.97
N PHE A 15 1.20 23.95 -11.06
CA PHE A 15 -0.16 23.47 -10.74
C PHE A 15 -0.78 22.55 -11.81
N ASN A 16 -0.43 22.73 -13.09
CA ASN A 16 -1.07 22.00 -14.20
C ASN A 16 -0.46 20.63 -14.52
N SER A 17 0.59 20.18 -13.83
CA SER A 17 1.13 18.83 -13.98
C SER A 17 0.47 17.80 -13.05
N CYS A 18 -0.44 18.22 -12.16
CA CYS A 18 -0.93 17.39 -11.07
C CYS A 18 -2.20 16.57 -11.35
N VAL A 19 -2.78 16.58 -12.55
CA VAL A 19 -3.97 15.74 -12.81
C VAL A 19 -3.92 15.04 -14.17
N PRO A 20 -3.29 13.85 -14.26
CA PRO A 20 -3.71 12.85 -15.22
C PRO A 20 -4.96 12.12 -14.71
N ASN A 21 -6.09 12.52 -15.31
CA ASN A 21 -7.24 11.73 -15.74
C ASN A 21 -7.49 10.36 -15.08
N THR A 22 -8.67 10.25 -14.46
CA THR A 22 -9.49 9.03 -14.24
C THR A 22 -8.73 7.70 -14.10
N TYR A 23 -8.46 7.30 -12.85
CA TYR A 23 -7.81 6.01 -12.57
C TYR A 23 -8.86 4.92 -12.34
N LYS A 24 -8.73 3.81 -13.08
CA LYS A 24 -9.41 2.56 -12.75
C LYS A 24 -8.61 1.89 -11.65
N THR A 25 -9.20 1.71 -10.48
CA THR A 25 -8.66 0.83 -9.44
C THR A 25 -8.76 -0.61 -9.94
N ASN A 26 -7.69 -1.13 -10.54
CA ASN A 26 -7.64 -2.53 -10.93
C ASN A 26 -7.27 -3.35 -9.69
N THR A 27 -8.29 -3.80 -8.97
CA THR A 27 -8.14 -4.76 -7.88
C THR A 27 -7.69 -6.08 -8.48
N HIS A 28 -6.39 -6.34 -8.51
CA HIS A 28 -5.90 -7.68 -8.77
C HIS A 28 -6.29 -8.55 -7.59
N LYS A 29 -7.28 -9.43 -7.81
CA LYS A 29 -7.50 -10.59 -6.95
C LYS A 29 -6.19 -11.38 -6.96
N LEU A 30 -5.49 -11.43 -5.84
CA LEU A 30 -4.46 -12.45 -5.63
C LEU A 30 -5.14 -13.81 -5.85
N ASN A 31 -4.62 -14.53 -6.83
CA ASN A 31 -5.29 -15.62 -7.50
C ASN A 31 -5.24 -16.89 -6.62
N THR A 32 -6.21 -17.05 -5.72
CA THR A 32 -6.36 -18.26 -4.87
C THR A 32 -7.05 -19.43 -5.61
N HIS A 33 -7.33 -19.34 -6.92
CA HIS A 33 -8.19 -20.33 -7.61
C HIS A 33 -7.58 -21.14 -8.76
N GLU A 34 -6.27 -21.13 -8.97
CA GLU A 34 -5.63 -21.99 -9.98
C GLU A 34 -5.36 -23.44 -9.51
N ARG A 35 -6.19 -23.98 -8.61
CA ARG A 35 -6.24 -25.42 -8.26
C ARG A 35 -7.59 -26.05 -8.61
N ARG A 36 -8.13 -25.78 -9.80
CA ARG A 36 -9.38 -26.42 -10.26
C ARG A 36 -9.27 -27.23 -11.55
N ASN A 37 -8.06 -27.50 -12.05
CA ASN A 37 -7.91 -28.17 -13.35
C ASN A 37 -7.06 -29.45 -13.38
N THR A 38 -6.84 -30.10 -12.23
CA THR A 38 -6.19 -31.43 -12.19
C THR A 38 -7.15 -32.58 -11.90
N LEU A 39 -8.44 -32.32 -11.66
CA LEU A 39 -9.49 -33.34 -11.59
C LEU A 39 -10.11 -33.58 -12.97
N ARG A 40 -9.29 -34.00 -13.93
CA ARG A 40 -9.77 -34.70 -15.13
C ARG A 40 -8.84 -35.86 -15.41
N VAL A 41 -9.04 -36.86 -14.56
CA VAL A 41 -8.61 -38.24 -14.71
C VAL A 41 -9.08 -38.73 -16.09
N THR A 42 -8.16 -38.86 -17.05
CA THR A 42 -8.32 -39.80 -18.15
C THR A 42 -8.04 -41.19 -17.61
N ALA A 43 -9.12 -41.97 -17.57
CA ALA A 43 -9.11 -43.39 -17.29
C ALA A 43 -8.36 -44.17 -18.38
N THR A 44 -7.50 -45.09 -17.95
CA THR A 44 -7.06 -46.39 -18.54
C THR A 44 -5.75 -46.74 -17.81
N GLU A 45 -5.46 -47.92 -17.30
CA GLU A 45 -6.10 -49.22 -17.15
C GLU A 45 -5.12 -50.03 -16.27
N GLY A 46 -5.59 -51.02 -15.51
CA GLY A 46 -4.74 -52.13 -15.06
C GLY A 46 -4.30 -52.17 -13.58
N GLU A 47 -5.02 -52.98 -12.81
CA GLU A 47 -4.50 -54.18 -12.14
C GLU A 47 -3.35 -54.07 -11.10
N ALA A 48 -3.76 -54.26 -9.84
CA ALA A 48 -3.17 -55.08 -8.77
C ALA A 48 -1.75 -54.85 -8.21
N ALA A 49 -1.75 -54.84 -6.88
CA ALA A 49 -0.76 -55.39 -5.95
C ALA A 49 0.55 -54.63 -5.71
N SER A 50 0.59 -53.93 -4.58
CA SER A 50 1.53 -54.12 -3.44
C SER A 50 1.87 -52.77 -2.79
N GLU A 51 1.62 -52.65 -1.47
CA GLU A 51 2.17 -51.56 -0.65
C GLU A 51 3.70 -51.71 -0.57
N PRO A 52 4.50 -50.61 -0.59
CA PRO A 52 4.75 -49.89 0.67
C PRO A 52 5.03 -48.37 0.57
N LYS A 53 4.61 -47.66 1.64
CA LYS A 53 5.13 -46.40 2.25
C LYS A 53 5.95 -45.45 1.34
N PRO A 54 5.44 -44.25 0.96
CA PRO A 54 6.22 -43.35 0.14
C PRO A 54 7.20 -42.53 0.98
N VAL A 55 8.46 -42.73 0.59
CA VAL A 55 9.64 -41.88 0.73
C VAL A 55 9.32 -40.39 0.67
N VAL A 56 9.84 -39.66 1.67
CA VAL A 56 9.91 -38.21 1.71
C VAL A 56 10.86 -37.77 0.59
N VAL A 57 10.32 -37.19 -0.48
CA VAL A 57 11.11 -36.48 -1.49
C VAL A 57 10.90 -34.98 -1.31
N ASP A 58 12.01 -34.38 -0.90
CA ASP A 58 12.32 -32.97 -0.78
C ASP A 58 11.96 -32.21 -2.07
N ALA A 59 11.04 -31.25 -1.95
CA ALA A 59 10.68 -30.32 -3.02
C ALA A 59 10.85 -28.91 -2.45
N THR A 60 12.05 -28.38 -2.64
CA THR A 60 12.48 -27.04 -2.26
C THR A 60 11.71 -25.99 -3.09
N ALA A 61 10.46 -25.73 -2.74
CA ALA A 61 9.91 -24.40 -2.95
C ALA A 61 10.64 -23.50 -1.95
N THR A 62 11.29 -22.44 -2.43
CA THR A 62 11.83 -21.39 -1.56
C THR A 62 10.67 -20.74 -0.82
N SER A 63 10.28 -21.34 0.30
CA SER A 63 9.54 -20.66 1.34
C SER A 63 10.48 -19.58 1.84
N ASN A 64 10.31 -18.36 1.34
CA ASN A 64 10.98 -17.23 1.94
C ASN A 64 10.58 -17.22 3.41
N ASP A 65 11.52 -17.57 4.28
CA ASP A 65 11.30 -17.62 5.71
C ASP A 65 11.21 -16.17 6.18
N TYR A 66 9.97 -15.72 6.39
CA TYR A 66 9.62 -14.35 6.75
C TYR A 66 9.68 -14.13 8.27
N SER A 67 10.18 -15.11 9.03
CA SER A 67 10.17 -15.12 10.49
C SER A 67 11.19 -14.17 11.14
N ALA A 68 12.20 -13.72 10.38
CA ALA A 68 13.26 -12.81 10.85
C ALA A 68 13.20 -11.41 10.19
N GLU A 69 12.00 -10.84 10.00
CA GLU A 69 11.84 -9.47 9.47
C GLU A 69 11.93 -8.42 10.58
N THR A 70 12.70 -7.36 10.36
CA THR A 70 12.65 -6.16 11.20
C THR A 70 11.49 -5.27 10.76
N ILE A 71 10.80 -4.70 11.74
CA ILE A 71 9.70 -3.77 11.54
C ILE A 71 10.26 -2.36 11.65
N PHE A 72 10.12 -1.57 10.59
CA PHE A 72 10.52 -0.17 10.58
C PHE A 72 9.41 0.73 11.13
N TYR A 73 8.19 0.54 10.63
CA TYR A 73 7.03 1.31 11.04
C TYR A 73 5.82 0.41 11.17
N GLU A 74 5.13 0.54 12.29
CA GLU A 74 3.80 -0.01 12.51
C GLU A 74 2.90 1.10 13.03
N GLY A 75 1.77 1.31 12.37
CA GLY A 75 0.87 2.36 12.76
C GLY A 75 -0.46 2.28 12.06
N ASN A 76 -1.48 2.79 12.75
CA ASN A 76 -2.80 2.95 12.19
C ASN A 76 -2.92 4.37 11.61
N GLY A 77 -4.13 4.75 11.14
CA GLY A 77 -4.36 6.13 10.69
C GLY A 77 -3.90 7.18 11.71
N SER A 78 -3.48 8.35 11.25
CA SER A 78 -2.79 9.38 12.05
C SER A 78 -3.53 9.80 13.32
N ASN A 79 -2.80 9.81 14.44
CA ASN A 79 -3.20 10.39 15.72
C ASN A 79 -3.42 11.90 15.61
N ALA A 80 -2.55 12.60 14.89
CA ALA A 80 -2.63 14.05 14.74
C ALA A 80 -3.89 14.45 13.96
N GLU A 81 -4.21 13.71 12.89
CA GLU A 81 -5.47 13.90 12.15
C GLU A 81 -6.68 13.69 13.06
N LEU A 82 -6.69 12.60 13.85
CA LEU A 82 -7.77 12.28 14.76
C LEU A 82 -7.93 13.36 15.85
N ALA A 83 -6.84 13.80 16.45
CA ALA A 83 -6.85 14.81 17.50
C ALA A 83 -7.42 16.15 17.01
N LEU A 84 -6.96 16.62 15.84
CA LEU A 84 -7.50 17.84 15.25
C LEU A 84 -8.99 17.67 14.90
N SER A 85 -9.34 16.52 14.32
CA SER A 85 -10.71 16.24 13.92
C SER A 85 -11.67 16.12 15.11
N LEU A 86 -11.21 15.63 16.27
CA LEU A 86 -11.98 15.60 17.51
C LEU A 86 -12.17 17.00 18.11
N LEU A 87 -11.11 17.83 18.09
CA LEU A 87 -11.18 19.21 18.55
C LEU A 87 -12.21 20.00 17.72
N LEU A 88 -12.17 19.85 16.40
CA LEU A 88 -13.15 20.48 15.50
C LEU A 88 -14.53 19.85 15.63
N GLY A 89 -14.61 18.53 15.85
CA GLY A 89 -15.85 17.78 16.04
C GLY A 89 -16.69 18.28 17.21
N ALA A 90 -16.07 18.92 18.22
CA ALA A 90 -16.77 19.57 19.32
C ALA A 90 -17.74 20.68 18.87
N THR A 91 -17.54 21.27 17.69
CA THR A 91 -18.44 22.29 17.12
C THR A 91 -19.65 21.72 16.38
N LEU A 92 -19.81 20.38 16.36
CA LEU A 92 -20.87 19.60 15.68
C LEU A 92 -20.87 19.71 14.13
N VAL A 93 -20.51 20.87 13.57
CA VAL A 93 -20.41 21.10 12.11
C VAL A 93 -19.36 20.18 11.47
N TYR A 94 -18.25 19.92 12.17
CA TYR A 94 -17.18 19.06 11.67
C TYR A 94 -17.33 17.58 12.06
N LEU A 95 -18.46 17.17 12.63
CA LEU A 95 -18.67 15.76 13.02
C LEU A 95 -18.48 14.77 11.85
N PRO A 96 -18.92 15.04 10.61
CA PRO A 96 -18.64 14.14 9.48
C PRO A 96 -17.13 13.97 9.21
N LEU A 97 -16.33 15.02 9.40
CA LEU A 97 -14.88 14.96 9.26
C LEU A 97 -14.27 14.10 10.38
N THR A 98 -14.75 14.25 11.62
CA THR A 98 -14.34 13.41 12.75
C THR A 98 -14.59 11.94 12.47
N MET A 99 -15.77 11.59 11.96
CA MET A 99 -16.10 10.19 11.62
C MET A 99 -15.17 9.61 10.55
N ALA A 100 -14.77 10.41 9.55
CA ALA A 100 -13.82 9.97 8.54
C ALA A 100 -12.44 9.65 9.14
N SER A 101 -11.93 10.51 10.04
CA SER A 101 -10.65 10.29 10.71
C SER A 101 -10.69 9.06 11.63
N LEU A 102 -11.79 8.87 12.36
CA LEU A 102 -12.03 7.70 13.22
C LEU A 102 -12.05 6.40 12.41
N GLY A 103 -12.73 6.39 11.26
CA GLY A 103 -12.77 5.23 10.38
C GLY A 103 -11.37 4.80 9.94
N ARG A 104 -10.51 5.75 9.55
CA ARG A 104 -9.12 5.44 9.19
C ARG A 104 -8.32 4.94 10.39
N ARG A 105 -8.48 5.55 11.57
CA ARG A 105 -7.78 5.11 12.78
C ARG A 105 -8.14 3.68 13.19
N LEU A 106 -9.41 3.32 13.06
CA LEU A 106 -9.92 2.02 13.52
C LEU A 106 -9.70 0.90 12.50
N TRP A 107 -9.82 1.21 11.20
CA TRP A 107 -9.82 0.17 10.16
C TRP A 107 -8.53 0.06 9.37
N MET A 108 -7.65 1.06 9.36
CA MET A 108 -6.41 0.98 8.59
C MET A 108 -5.23 0.62 9.50
N ASN A 109 -4.47 -0.40 9.11
CA ASN A 109 -3.22 -0.80 9.74
C ASN A 109 -2.14 -0.84 8.67
N TYR A 110 -1.05 -0.11 8.91
CA TYR A 110 0.10 -0.03 8.04
C TYR A 110 1.30 -0.68 8.73
N LYS A 111 1.99 -1.53 7.99
CA LYS A 111 3.20 -2.19 8.47
C LYS A 111 4.26 -2.18 7.38
N PHE A 112 5.37 -1.52 7.66
CA PHE A 112 6.53 -1.45 6.79
C PHE A 112 7.64 -2.29 7.42
N THR A 113 8.06 -3.33 6.71
CA THR A 113 9.18 -4.19 7.13
C THR A 113 10.35 -4.01 6.17
N ASP A 114 11.45 -4.74 6.42
CA ASP A 114 12.63 -4.70 5.56
C ASP A 114 12.40 -5.20 4.13
N ARG A 115 11.44 -6.13 3.94
CA ARG A 115 11.19 -6.81 2.65
C ARG A 115 9.96 -6.30 1.91
N ARG A 116 8.94 -5.85 2.65
CA ARG A 116 7.62 -5.57 2.08
C ARG A 116 6.86 -4.50 2.84
N ILE A 117 5.86 -3.98 2.16
CA ILE A 117 4.85 -3.07 2.69
C ILE A 117 3.54 -3.86 2.79
N ILE A 118 2.94 -3.83 3.97
CA ILE A 118 1.67 -4.47 4.26
C ILE A 118 0.65 -3.38 4.60
N VAL A 119 -0.45 -3.37 3.87
CA VAL A 119 -1.58 -2.46 4.08
C VAL A 119 -2.81 -3.29 4.34
N GLU A 120 -3.36 -3.16 5.53
CA GLU A 120 -4.55 -3.89 5.94
C GLU A 120 -5.70 -2.93 6.18
N VAL A 121 -6.78 -3.15 5.44
CA VAL A 121 -8.08 -2.54 5.69
C VAL A 121 -8.93 -3.58 6.41
N ASN A 122 -9.16 -3.37 7.69
CA ASN A 122 -9.98 -4.21 8.56
C ASN A 122 -11.31 -3.53 8.85
N SER A 123 -12.05 -3.17 7.79
CA SER A 123 -13.42 -2.68 7.94
C SER A 123 -14.39 -3.86 8.07
N PRO A 124 -15.49 -3.73 8.85
CA PRO A 124 -16.52 -4.76 8.93
C PRO A 124 -17.15 -5.09 7.57
N LEU A 125 -17.17 -4.13 6.64
CA LEU A 125 -17.76 -4.31 5.31
C LEU A 125 -16.75 -4.84 4.29
N VAL A 126 -15.50 -4.41 4.39
CA VAL A 126 -14.45 -4.73 3.41
C VAL A 126 -13.18 -5.07 4.16
N LYS A 127 -12.71 -6.30 3.95
CA LYS A 127 -11.41 -6.76 4.43
C LYS A 127 -10.49 -6.94 3.24
N ARG A 128 -9.40 -6.19 3.21
CA ARG A 128 -8.39 -6.24 2.15
C ARG A 128 -7.01 -6.14 2.77
N THR A 129 -6.12 -7.00 2.33
CA THR A 129 -4.70 -6.98 2.70
C THR A 129 -3.90 -6.94 1.42
N ASP A 130 -3.16 -5.85 1.21
CA ASP A 130 -2.23 -5.70 0.10
C ASP A 130 -0.81 -5.87 0.65
N VAL A 131 -0.05 -6.80 0.05
CA VAL A 131 1.34 -7.09 0.41
C VAL A 131 2.21 -6.85 -0.81
N ILE A 132 3.08 -5.84 -0.76
CA ILE A 132 3.91 -5.41 -1.89
C ILE A 132 5.39 -5.47 -1.50
N GLU A 133 6.21 -6.07 -2.36
CA GLU A 133 7.67 -6.10 -2.19
C GLU A 133 8.31 -4.83 -2.78
N TYR A 134 9.45 -4.39 -2.24
CA TYR A 134 10.12 -3.16 -2.69
C TYR A 134 10.59 -3.21 -4.15
N VAL A 135 10.86 -4.41 -4.68
CA VAL A 135 11.25 -4.61 -6.10
C VAL A 135 10.16 -4.17 -7.07
N ASP A 136 8.89 -4.26 -6.67
CA ASP A 136 7.74 -3.93 -7.53
C ASP A 136 7.40 -2.44 -7.52
N ILE A 137 8.03 -1.67 -6.63
CA ILE A 137 7.80 -0.24 -6.49
C ILE A 137 8.55 0.50 -7.60
N LYS A 138 7.85 1.45 -8.23
CA LYS A 138 8.40 2.32 -9.27
C LYS A 138 8.75 3.69 -8.72
N GLU A 139 7.80 4.31 -8.02
CA GLU A 139 7.96 5.64 -7.45
C GLU A 139 6.97 5.85 -6.30
N VAL A 140 7.30 6.78 -5.42
CA VAL A 140 6.46 7.17 -4.29
C VAL A 140 6.11 8.64 -4.43
N ARG A 141 4.85 9.00 -4.21
CA ARG A 141 4.40 10.41 -4.22
C ARG A 141 3.69 10.72 -2.91
N THR A 142 4.09 11.81 -2.26
CA THR A 142 3.53 12.23 -0.99
C THR A 142 2.72 13.52 -1.12
N ALA A 143 1.65 13.61 -0.34
CA ALA A 143 0.77 14.76 -0.21
C ALA A 143 0.64 15.11 1.28
N PRO A 144 1.57 15.91 1.83
CA PRO A 144 1.51 16.31 3.23
C PRO A 144 0.31 17.24 3.46
N ARG A 145 -0.33 17.06 4.63
CA ARG A 145 -1.44 17.87 5.15
C ARG A 145 -1.02 18.51 6.47
N ALA A 146 -1.74 19.56 6.86
CA ALA A 146 -1.54 20.25 8.13
C ALA A 146 -0.05 20.50 8.45
N PHE A 147 0.66 21.16 7.53
CA PHE A 147 2.09 21.47 7.66
C PHE A 147 3.03 20.26 7.87
N GLY A 148 2.62 19.07 7.40
CA GLY A 148 3.41 17.84 7.54
C GLY A 148 3.12 17.05 8.81
N LEU A 149 2.12 17.44 9.62
CA LEU A 149 1.69 16.66 10.80
C LEU A 149 1.14 15.28 10.42
N TRP A 150 0.55 15.15 9.23
CA TRP A 150 0.16 13.89 8.61
C TRP A 150 -0.11 14.11 7.13
N GLY A 151 -0.53 13.08 6.40
CA GLY A 151 -0.96 13.23 5.01
C GLY A 151 -1.17 11.89 4.32
N ASP A 152 -1.21 11.94 3.00
CA ASP A 152 -1.38 10.75 2.19
C ASP A 152 -0.13 10.48 1.35
N CYS A 153 0.07 9.21 1.02
CA CYS A 153 1.14 8.75 0.16
C CYS A 153 0.57 7.76 -0.85
N VAL A 154 1.03 7.85 -2.09
CA VAL A 154 0.65 6.93 -3.16
C VAL A 154 1.91 6.27 -3.68
N VAL A 155 1.96 4.96 -3.55
CA VAL A 155 3.04 4.13 -4.09
C VAL A 155 2.59 3.64 -5.46
N PHE A 156 3.37 3.97 -6.48
CA PHE A 156 3.16 3.51 -7.84
C PHE A 156 3.99 2.25 -8.08
N LEU A 157 3.34 1.21 -8.59
CA LEU A 157 3.98 -0.06 -8.89
C LEU A 157 4.40 -0.11 -10.36
N LYS A 158 5.39 -0.94 -10.67
CA LYS A 158 5.90 -1.18 -12.03
C LYS A 158 4.81 -1.71 -12.98
N ASN A 159 3.82 -2.44 -12.44
CA ASN A 159 2.65 -2.93 -13.17
C ASN A 159 1.58 -1.86 -13.46
N GLY A 160 1.78 -0.60 -13.03
CA GLY A 160 0.82 0.50 -13.19
C GLY A 160 -0.28 0.57 -12.14
N SER A 161 -0.32 -0.38 -11.19
CA SER A 161 -1.20 -0.33 -10.03
C SER A 161 -0.73 0.72 -9.03
N ARG A 162 -1.64 1.14 -8.14
CA ARG A 162 -1.38 2.14 -7.11
C ARG A 162 -1.78 1.58 -5.76
N LEU A 163 -0.91 1.77 -4.78
CA LEU A 163 -1.20 1.49 -3.39
C LEU A 163 -1.37 2.83 -2.68
N GLU A 164 -2.58 3.07 -2.19
CA GLU A 164 -2.94 4.31 -1.50
C GLU A 164 -2.75 4.12 0.00
N LEU A 165 -1.91 4.95 0.59
CA LEU A 165 -1.61 5.02 2.02
C LEU A 165 -2.20 6.34 2.54
N LEU A 166 -3.20 6.26 3.40
CA LEU A 166 -3.97 7.43 3.85
C LEU A 166 -3.73 7.70 5.33
N GLY A 167 -3.42 8.94 5.68
CA GLY A 167 -3.25 9.36 7.07
C GLY A 167 -2.01 8.77 7.74
N LEU A 168 -0.85 8.84 7.09
CA LEU A 168 0.44 8.54 7.71
C LEU A 168 0.93 9.74 8.54
N GLU A 169 1.62 9.49 9.65
CA GLU A 169 2.15 10.56 10.54
C GLU A 169 3.49 11.10 10.03
N THR A 170 4.53 10.26 9.98
CA THR A 170 5.88 10.63 9.54
C THR A 170 6.09 10.34 8.06
N ILE A 171 5.44 11.13 7.21
CA ILE A 171 5.44 10.90 5.75
C ILE A 171 6.81 11.02 5.13
N ASP A 172 7.60 12.03 5.51
CA ASP A 172 8.90 12.25 4.91
C ASP A 172 9.86 11.11 5.27
N GLU A 173 9.86 10.65 6.52
CA GLU A 173 10.67 9.50 6.96
C GLU A 173 10.27 8.21 6.25
N ILE A 174 8.97 7.95 6.11
CA ILE A 174 8.46 6.78 5.39
C ILE A 174 8.81 6.86 3.91
N ARG A 175 8.69 8.03 3.29
CA ARG A 175 9.08 8.24 1.89
C ARG A 175 10.55 7.96 1.71
N ASP A 176 11.41 8.59 2.50
CA ASP A 176 12.86 8.45 2.40
C ASP A 176 13.29 7.00 2.66
N TYR A 177 12.62 6.32 3.59
CA TYR A 177 12.82 4.89 3.84
C TYR A 177 12.47 4.02 2.63
N ILE A 178 11.32 4.25 1.99
CA ILE A 178 10.92 3.50 0.81
C ILE A 178 11.84 3.82 -0.37
N GLU A 179 12.13 5.09 -0.62
CA GLU A 179 13.03 5.53 -1.70
C GLU A 179 14.44 4.93 -1.55
N GLY A 180 14.97 4.86 -0.33
CA GLY A 180 16.25 4.19 -0.06
C GLY A 180 16.25 2.68 -0.29
N LYS A 181 15.09 2.04 -0.42
CA LYS A 181 14.92 0.61 -0.71
C LYS A 181 14.57 0.32 -2.17
N ILE A 182 14.19 1.33 -2.95
CA ILE A 182 13.96 1.17 -4.38
C ILE A 182 15.32 0.94 -5.05
N VAL A 183 15.47 -0.22 -5.67
CA VAL A 183 16.62 -0.53 -6.53
C VAL A 183 16.27 -0.01 -7.92
N ASP A 184 17.08 0.91 -8.44
CA ASP A 184 16.99 1.43 -9.81
C ASP A 184 17.06 0.33 -10.87
#